data_AF-A0A1N6HYU1-F1
#
_entry.id   AF-A0A1N6HYU1-F1
#
_cell.length_a   1.000
_cell.length_b   1.000
_cell.length_c   1.000
_cell.angle_alpha   90.00
_cell.angle_beta   90.00
_cell.angle_gamma   90.00
#
_symmetry.space_group_name_H-M   'P 1'
#
loop_
_entity.id
_entity.type
_entity.pdbx_description
1 polymer ?
#
loop_
_entity_poly.entity_id
_entity_poly.type
_entity_poly.pdbx_seq_one_letter_code
_entity_poly.pdbx_strand_id
1 'polypeptide(L)'
;MAATPIMEARTGARLLVLALLTLLVGDPAAIAGFPEASQLPAQAGLPDPLVMLDGHRVASQEEWVAKRRPELKALFQHYMYGVMPSAPEKIATTVARVDRDYFGGKATKKEVAITFGPSATPEIYLLLVVPNRREGPAPVFLGINFCGNHTVVNDPKVALPSSWMPKSCPGCVDNRATDAGRGSQVNVWSIEDVIDRGYAVATFYSGDVAPDHPDFTDGVIPHYYKPGQSKPGPHDWATVAAWAWGLHRAVDYLITNQDIDKSKISVIGHSRMGKAAIVAAAFDERIALAIPHQAGCGGTAPSRGTVGESVKRINTSFPHWFDAEFKAFNDQPDRLPFDQNGLVALVAPRPVLFTNAVDDTWANPEGQFEVLKGADPVYRFLGVEGLEADQMPETGKLIDSRLGYHIRPGKHSMGKDDWKVFLDYADRQLGKPGVSK
;
A
#
# COMPACT_ATOMS: atom_id res chain seq x y z
N MET A 1 41.28 41.58 43.63
CA MET A 1 39.93 42.15 43.37
C MET A 1 39.71 42.18 41.88
N ALA A 2 38.52 41.77 41.47
CA ALA A 2 38.14 41.39 40.11
C ALA A 2 38.32 42.48 39.04
N ALA A 3 38.68 42.06 37.82
CA ALA A 3 38.26 42.71 36.58
C ALA A 3 38.41 41.72 35.40
N THR A 4 37.31 41.56 34.68
CA THR A 4 37.04 40.73 33.49
C THR A 4 37.94 41.09 32.29
N PRO A 5 38.10 40.16 31.32
CA PRO A 5 37.93 40.57 29.93
C PRO A 5 37.01 39.63 29.13
N ILE A 6 35.95 40.25 28.61
CA ILE A 6 35.38 40.16 27.26
C ILE A 6 35.81 38.93 26.43
N MET A 7 34.87 38.01 26.22
CA MET A 7 34.95 37.00 25.17
C MET A 7 33.92 37.33 24.09
N GLU A 8 34.41 37.62 22.88
CA GLU A 8 33.63 37.95 21.70
C GLU A 8 32.68 36.81 21.31
N ALA A 9 31.41 37.17 21.07
CA ALA A 9 30.42 36.28 20.49
C ALA A 9 30.70 36.11 18.98
N ARG A 10 31.13 34.91 18.57
CA ARG A 10 31.06 34.49 17.17
C ARG A 10 29.74 33.77 16.94
N THR A 11 28.77 34.50 16.38
CA THR A 11 27.52 33.97 15.83
C THR A 11 27.83 33.16 14.57
N GLY A 12 27.97 31.84 14.73
CA GLY A 12 27.97 30.91 13.61
C GLY A 12 26.53 30.62 13.19
N ALA A 13 26.02 31.34 12.19
CA ALA A 13 24.77 31.00 11.53
C ALA A 13 24.94 29.67 10.78
N ARG A 14 24.39 28.58 11.33
CA ARG A 14 24.21 27.33 10.59
C ARG A 14 23.07 27.54 9.59
N LEU A 15 23.40 27.66 8.31
CA LEU A 15 22.42 27.52 7.23
C LEU A 15 21.77 26.14 7.33
N LEU A 16 20.50 26.12 7.70
CA LEU A 16 19.63 24.95 7.51
C LEU A 16 19.33 24.88 6.01
N VAL A 17 19.96 23.96 5.28
CA VAL A 17 19.56 23.63 3.92
C VAL A 17 18.28 22.80 4.03
N LEU A 18 17.14 23.48 3.88
CA LEU A 18 15.84 22.84 3.73
C LEU A 18 15.79 22.26 2.31
N ALA A 19 16.06 20.96 2.16
CA ALA A 19 15.84 20.27 0.89
C ALA A 19 14.33 20.21 0.63
N LEU A 20 13.83 21.06 -0.26
CA LEU A 20 12.49 20.92 -0.83
C LEU A 20 12.48 19.64 -1.68
N LEU A 21 11.85 18.58 -1.16
CA LEU A 21 11.40 17.47 -2.00
C LEU A 21 10.23 17.98 -2.85
N THR A 22 10.53 18.41 -4.07
CA THR A 22 9.51 18.56 -5.12
C THR A 22 9.00 17.17 -5.46
N LEU A 23 7.74 16.89 -5.08
CA LEU A 23 6.97 15.77 -5.62
C LEU A 23 6.91 15.93 -7.14
N LEU A 24 7.70 15.16 -7.88
CA LEU A 24 7.54 15.02 -9.33
C LEU A 24 6.24 14.26 -9.57
N VAL A 25 5.15 15.02 -9.69
CA VAL A 25 3.88 14.55 -10.24
C VAL A 25 4.14 14.20 -11.70
N GLY A 26 3.77 12.99 -12.12
CA GLY A 26 3.86 12.59 -13.52
C GLY A 26 3.11 13.58 -14.39
N ASP A 27 3.78 14.09 -15.42
CA ASP A 27 3.18 14.99 -16.39
C ASP A 27 2.06 14.24 -17.14
N PRO A 28 0.79 14.70 -17.12
CA PRO A 28 -0.29 14.09 -17.88
C PRO A 28 0.03 13.98 -19.39
N ALA A 29 0.95 14.81 -19.90
CA ALA A 29 1.42 14.76 -21.28
C ALA A 29 2.19 13.47 -21.63
N ALA A 30 2.75 12.74 -20.66
CA ALA A 30 3.48 11.49 -20.90
C ALA A 30 2.59 10.33 -21.35
N ILE A 31 1.27 10.40 -21.08
CA ILE A 31 0.32 9.30 -21.32
C ILE A 31 -0.15 9.28 -22.79
N ALA A 32 -0.17 10.43 -23.46
CA ALA A 32 -0.70 10.58 -24.83
C ALA A 32 0.22 10.01 -25.94
N GLY A 33 1.29 9.29 -25.58
CA GLY A 33 2.31 8.81 -26.52
C GLY A 33 2.67 7.33 -26.40
N PHE A 34 2.01 6.55 -25.55
CA PHE A 34 2.30 5.12 -25.44
C PHE A 34 1.63 4.31 -26.57
N PRO A 35 2.30 3.24 -27.07
CA PRO A 35 1.76 2.42 -28.15
C PRO A 35 0.54 1.63 -27.72
N GLU A 36 -0.31 1.27 -28.68
CA GLU A 36 -1.43 0.37 -28.42
C GLU A 36 -0.92 -1.00 -27.95
N ALA A 37 -1.71 -1.71 -27.14
CA ALA A 37 -1.32 -3.03 -26.61
C ALA A 37 -0.93 -4.05 -27.70
N SER A 38 -1.52 -3.95 -28.90
CA SER A 38 -1.21 -4.81 -30.05
C SER A 38 0.14 -4.53 -30.71
N GLN A 39 0.70 -3.33 -30.50
CA GLN A 39 1.97 -2.87 -31.07
C GLN A 39 3.16 -3.20 -30.17
N LEU A 40 2.92 -3.51 -28.90
CA LEU A 40 3.95 -3.91 -27.95
C LEU A 40 4.52 -5.30 -28.27
N PRO A 41 5.84 -5.49 -28.23
CA PRO A 41 6.46 -6.79 -28.48
C PRO A 41 6.11 -7.79 -27.37
N ALA A 42 5.97 -9.05 -27.75
CA ALA A 42 5.83 -10.15 -26.81
C ALA A 42 7.18 -10.49 -26.15
N GLN A 43 7.18 -10.66 -24.83
CA GLN A 43 8.35 -11.06 -24.05
C GLN A 43 7.97 -12.13 -23.02
N ALA A 44 8.62 -13.30 -23.11
CA ALA A 44 8.34 -14.44 -22.24
C ALA A 44 8.86 -14.27 -20.79
N GLY A 45 10.02 -13.65 -20.61
CA GLY A 45 10.63 -13.41 -19.29
C GLY A 45 10.20 -12.08 -18.67
N LEU A 46 10.49 -11.88 -17.37
CA LEU A 46 10.26 -10.60 -16.69
C LEU A 46 11.04 -9.45 -17.38
N PRO A 47 10.40 -8.32 -17.77
CA PRO A 47 11.08 -7.13 -18.23
C PRO A 47 12.05 -6.63 -17.17
N ASP A 48 13.23 -6.24 -17.62
CA ASP A 48 14.24 -5.62 -16.78
C ASP A 48 13.74 -4.22 -16.37
N PRO A 49 13.53 -3.93 -15.08
CA PRO A 49 13.07 -2.61 -14.67
C PRO A 49 14.06 -1.49 -14.99
N LEU A 50 15.35 -1.79 -15.25
CA LEU A 50 16.39 -0.84 -15.66
C LEU A 50 16.48 -0.65 -17.18
N VAL A 51 15.51 -1.12 -17.96
CA VAL A 51 15.39 -0.85 -19.39
C VAL A 51 14.12 -0.04 -19.66
N MET A 52 14.27 1.11 -20.31
CA MET A 52 13.18 2.00 -20.71
C MET A 52 12.34 1.39 -21.86
N LEU A 53 11.17 1.96 -22.14
CA LEU A 53 10.28 1.44 -23.19
C LEU A 53 10.95 1.47 -24.59
N ASP A 54 11.81 2.45 -24.84
CA ASP A 54 12.57 2.60 -26.08
C ASP A 54 13.79 1.66 -26.20
N GLY A 55 14.04 0.83 -25.17
CA GLY A 55 15.18 -0.09 -25.10
C GLY A 55 16.45 0.51 -24.49
N HIS A 56 16.46 1.79 -24.12
CA HIS A 56 17.59 2.41 -23.43
C HIS A 56 17.78 1.81 -22.03
N ARG A 57 19.01 1.39 -21.71
CA ARG A 57 19.36 0.90 -20.38
C ARG A 57 19.75 2.08 -19.49
N VAL A 58 19.09 2.18 -18.34
CA VAL A 58 19.37 3.18 -17.31
C VAL A 58 20.82 3.10 -16.85
N ALA A 59 21.57 4.20 -16.97
CA ALA A 59 23.01 4.24 -16.73
C ALA A 59 23.39 4.75 -15.33
N SER A 60 22.53 5.50 -14.65
CA SER A 60 22.81 6.06 -13.32
C SER A 60 21.58 6.15 -12.41
N GLN A 61 21.81 6.33 -11.09
CA GLN A 61 20.71 6.51 -10.12
C GLN A 61 19.91 7.78 -10.39
N GLU A 62 20.57 8.84 -10.87
CA GLU A 62 19.92 10.08 -11.29
C GLU A 62 19.00 9.83 -12.48
N GLU A 63 19.42 9.03 -13.46
CA GLU A 63 18.57 8.67 -14.60
C GLU A 63 17.39 7.78 -14.17
N TRP A 64 17.59 6.88 -13.22
CA TRP A 64 16.49 6.12 -12.61
C TRP A 64 15.44 7.06 -12.01
N VAL A 65 15.85 8.00 -11.15
CA VAL A 65 14.94 8.92 -10.47
C VAL A 65 14.26 9.88 -11.44
N ALA A 66 15.03 10.47 -12.37
CA ALA A 66 14.55 11.53 -13.25
C ALA A 66 13.74 11.01 -14.46
N LYS A 67 14.00 9.78 -14.93
CA LYS A 67 13.39 9.25 -16.16
C LYS A 67 12.68 7.92 -15.96
N ARG A 68 13.39 6.86 -15.58
CA ARG A 68 12.82 5.51 -15.60
C ARG A 68 11.72 5.28 -14.56
N ARG A 69 11.89 5.77 -13.33
CA ARG A 69 10.84 5.66 -12.31
C ARG A 69 9.56 6.39 -12.73
N PRO A 70 9.59 7.66 -13.20
CA PRO A 70 8.40 8.32 -13.75
C PRO A 70 7.78 7.58 -14.95
N GLU A 71 8.59 7.11 -15.90
CA GLU A 71 8.12 6.33 -17.05
C GLU A 71 7.41 5.04 -16.60
N LEU A 72 8.02 4.28 -15.69
CA LEU A 72 7.46 3.03 -15.19
C LEU A 72 6.15 3.27 -14.41
N LYS A 73 6.05 4.34 -13.62
CA LYS A 73 4.78 4.78 -13.00
C LYS A 73 3.72 5.06 -14.07
N ALA A 74 4.07 5.81 -15.11
CA ALA A 74 3.15 6.15 -16.19
C ALA A 74 2.69 4.90 -16.96
N LEU A 75 3.56 3.92 -17.20
CA LEU A 75 3.18 2.65 -17.82
C LEU A 75 2.15 1.88 -16.97
N PHE A 76 2.37 1.76 -15.66
CA PHE A 76 1.42 1.13 -14.74
C PHE A 76 0.09 1.87 -14.64
N GLN A 77 0.10 3.20 -14.73
CA GLN A 77 -1.12 4.00 -14.75
C GLN A 77 -1.86 3.91 -16.08
N HIS A 78 -1.15 3.75 -17.21
CA HIS A 78 -1.77 3.74 -18.53
C HIS A 78 -2.37 2.38 -18.90
N TYR A 79 -1.67 1.28 -18.58
CA TYR A 79 -2.02 -0.08 -19.03
C TYR A 79 -2.63 -0.98 -17.95
N MET A 80 -2.79 -0.52 -16.70
CA MET A 80 -3.17 -1.43 -15.61
C MET A 80 -4.05 -0.80 -14.53
N TYR A 81 -3.53 0.16 -13.78
CA TYR A 81 -4.21 0.66 -12.59
C TYR A 81 -5.06 1.90 -12.86
N GLY A 82 -4.83 2.58 -13.97
CA GLY A 82 -5.40 3.89 -14.27
C GLY A 82 -4.73 5.04 -13.50
N VAL A 83 -4.96 6.26 -13.98
CA VAL A 83 -4.42 7.50 -13.41
C VAL A 83 -5.24 7.92 -12.19
N MET A 84 -4.63 7.82 -11.01
CA MET A 84 -5.18 8.38 -9.77
C MET A 84 -5.25 9.92 -9.86
N PRO A 85 -6.30 10.56 -9.31
CA PRO A 85 -6.33 12.02 -9.21
C PRO A 85 -5.23 12.51 -8.27
N SER A 86 -4.81 13.75 -8.47
CA SER A 86 -3.88 14.43 -7.58
C SER A 86 -4.44 14.51 -6.15
N ALA A 87 -3.55 14.73 -5.17
CA ALA A 87 -3.97 14.96 -3.80
C ALA A 87 -4.99 16.12 -3.74
N PRO A 88 -6.12 15.98 -3.03
CA PRO A 88 -7.09 17.06 -2.88
C PRO A 88 -6.45 18.30 -2.24
N GLU A 89 -6.78 19.49 -2.74
CA GLU A 89 -6.28 20.76 -2.16
C GLU A 89 -6.71 20.95 -0.70
N LYS A 90 -7.87 20.39 -0.34
CA LYS A 90 -8.44 20.46 1.00
C LYS A 90 -8.63 19.05 1.55
N ILE A 91 -7.86 18.73 2.58
CA ILE A 91 -8.06 17.56 3.43
C ILE A 91 -8.31 18.09 4.83
N ALA A 92 -9.41 17.67 5.44
CA ALA A 92 -9.71 17.99 6.83
C ALA A 92 -9.98 16.69 7.60
N THR A 93 -9.61 16.70 8.88
CA THR A 93 -9.80 15.55 9.76
C THR A 93 -10.55 15.95 11.01
N THR A 94 -11.50 15.10 11.40
CA THR A 94 -12.30 15.28 12.62
C THR A 94 -12.12 14.04 13.48
N VAL A 95 -11.60 14.21 14.69
CA VAL A 95 -11.53 13.13 15.67
C VAL A 95 -12.94 12.96 16.27
N ALA A 96 -13.67 11.97 15.79
CA ALA A 96 -15.04 11.71 16.22
C ALA A 96 -15.08 11.11 17.63
N ARG A 97 -14.10 10.27 17.98
CA ARG A 97 -14.03 9.62 19.29
C ARG A 97 -12.60 9.30 19.71
N VAL A 98 -12.37 9.35 21.02
CA VAL A 98 -11.13 8.92 21.68
C VAL A 98 -11.47 8.04 22.88
N ASP A 99 -10.85 6.88 22.96
CA ASP A 99 -10.86 5.96 24.10
C ASP A 99 -9.42 5.75 24.57
N ARG A 100 -9.05 6.41 25.67
CA ARG A 100 -7.67 6.39 26.22
C ARG A 100 -7.37 5.13 27.04
N ASP A 101 -8.40 4.39 27.42
CA ASP A 101 -8.29 3.22 28.29
C ASP A 101 -8.44 1.91 27.50
N TYR A 102 -8.23 1.96 26.18
CA TYR A 102 -8.40 0.81 25.32
C TYR A 102 -7.42 -0.32 25.69
N PHE A 103 -7.90 -1.56 25.67
CA PHE A 103 -7.21 -2.74 26.23
C PHE A 103 -6.75 -2.53 27.69
N GLY A 104 -7.59 -1.94 28.54
CA GLY A 104 -7.28 -1.70 29.96
C GLY A 104 -6.09 -0.73 30.14
N GLY A 105 -6.05 0.31 29.31
CA GLY A 105 -5.02 1.35 29.38
C GLY A 105 -3.73 1.02 28.63
N LYS A 106 -3.63 -0.13 27.96
CA LYS A 106 -2.47 -0.43 27.09
C LYS A 106 -2.40 0.48 25.87
N ALA A 107 -3.54 0.94 25.36
CA ALA A 107 -3.61 1.74 24.13
C ALA A 107 -4.63 2.87 24.20
N THR A 108 -4.43 3.87 23.34
CA THR A 108 -5.44 4.87 23.00
C THR A 108 -6.01 4.55 21.62
N LYS A 109 -7.33 4.38 21.53
CA LYS A 109 -8.06 4.20 20.27
C LYS A 109 -8.76 5.48 19.85
N LYS A 110 -8.68 5.83 18.56
CA LYS A 110 -9.30 7.01 17.95
C LYS A 110 -10.12 6.59 16.74
N GLU A 111 -11.27 7.20 16.56
CA GLU A 111 -12.05 7.15 15.32
C GLU A 111 -11.94 8.53 14.66
N VAL A 112 -11.43 8.57 13.44
CA VAL A 112 -11.07 9.80 12.73
C VAL A 112 -11.79 9.80 11.39
N ALA A 113 -12.64 10.79 11.16
CA ALA A 113 -13.21 11.05 9.85
C ALA A 113 -12.22 11.88 9.02
N ILE A 114 -11.87 11.40 7.82
CA ILE A 114 -11.04 12.10 6.85
C ILE A 114 -11.95 12.55 5.71
N THR A 115 -12.07 13.86 5.57
CA THR A 115 -12.86 14.51 4.51
C THR A 115 -11.93 15.11 3.47
N PHE A 116 -12.37 15.11 2.22
CA PHE A 116 -11.62 15.65 1.09
C PHE A 116 -12.54 16.36 0.11
N GLY A 117 -12.00 17.36 -0.60
CA GLY A 117 -12.69 17.93 -1.77
C GLY A 117 -12.67 16.95 -2.96
N PRO A 118 -13.67 16.96 -3.86
CA PRO A 118 -14.86 17.86 -3.93
C PRO A 118 -15.88 17.70 -2.79
N SER A 119 -16.76 18.71 -2.57
CA SER A 119 -17.59 18.90 -1.36
C SER A 119 -18.75 17.90 -1.13
N ALA A 120 -18.72 16.73 -1.77
CA ALA A 120 -19.68 15.65 -1.55
C ALA A 120 -19.00 14.27 -1.53
N THR A 121 -17.66 14.25 -1.62
CA THR A 121 -16.93 12.99 -1.67
C THR A 121 -17.08 12.25 -0.33
N PRO A 122 -17.41 10.96 -0.33
CA PRO A 122 -17.55 10.17 0.90
C PRO A 122 -16.30 10.26 1.77
N GLU A 123 -16.50 10.30 3.08
CA GLU A 123 -15.41 10.33 4.06
C GLU A 123 -14.75 8.96 4.21
N ILE A 124 -13.46 8.95 4.56
CA ILE A 124 -12.80 7.74 5.06
C ILE A 124 -12.84 7.76 6.59
N TYR A 125 -13.39 6.70 7.19
CA TYR A 125 -13.39 6.54 8.64
C TYR A 125 -12.18 5.71 9.06
N LEU A 126 -11.14 6.39 9.54
CA LEU A 126 -9.91 5.76 10.02
C LEU A 126 -10.03 5.38 11.49
N LEU A 127 -9.87 4.10 11.80
CA LEU A 127 -9.60 3.59 13.13
C LEU A 127 -8.10 3.63 13.40
N LEU A 128 -7.67 4.31 14.47
CA LEU A 128 -6.28 4.38 14.88
C LEU A 128 -6.12 3.89 16.32
N VAL A 129 -5.28 2.89 16.55
CA VAL A 129 -4.93 2.38 17.88
C VAL A 129 -3.43 2.61 18.11
N VAL A 130 -3.10 3.34 19.18
CA VAL A 130 -1.71 3.74 19.50
C VAL A 130 -1.32 3.17 20.86
N PRO A 131 -0.13 2.55 21.02
CA PRO A 131 0.32 2.03 22.31
C PRO A 131 0.55 3.19 23.29
N ASN A 132 -0.01 3.11 24.49
CA ASN A 132 0.19 4.13 25.53
C ASN A 132 1.61 4.09 26.11
N ARG A 133 2.19 2.89 26.22
CA ARG A 133 3.57 2.67 26.69
C ARG A 133 4.54 2.83 25.52
N ARG A 134 5.07 4.04 25.36
CA ARG A 134 6.03 4.39 24.29
C ARG A 134 6.99 5.48 24.76
N GLU A 135 8.22 5.46 24.26
CA GLU A 135 9.24 6.47 24.56
C GLU A 135 9.16 7.71 23.64
N GLY A 136 8.39 7.63 22.55
CA GLY A 136 8.18 8.70 21.58
C GLY A 136 7.00 8.38 20.65
N PRO A 137 6.85 9.10 19.52
CA PRO A 137 5.85 8.76 18.50
C PRO A 137 6.01 7.32 18.01
N ALA A 138 4.90 6.61 17.83
CA ALA A 138 4.91 5.19 17.51
C ALA A 138 5.04 4.96 15.98
N PRO A 139 5.87 4.01 15.52
CA PRO A 139 5.75 3.50 14.14
C PRO A 139 4.36 2.87 13.94
N VAL A 140 3.85 2.89 12.71
CA VAL A 140 2.46 2.49 12.44
C VAL A 140 2.33 1.52 11.28
N PHE A 141 1.48 0.50 11.44
CA PHE A 141 0.96 -0.31 10.35
C PHE A 141 -0.38 0.26 9.89
N LEU A 142 -0.45 0.70 8.63
CA LEU A 142 -1.65 1.17 7.97
C LEU A 142 -2.15 0.10 6.99
N GLY A 143 -3.42 -0.29 7.07
CA GLY A 143 -4.00 -1.23 6.11
C GLY A 143 -5.49 -1.03 5.89
N ILE A 144 -6.01 -1.60 4.82
CA ILE A 144 -7.44 -1.55 4.49
C ILE A 144 -8.11 -2.84 4.95
N ASN A 145 -9.24 -2.74 5.65
CA ASN A 145 -10.05 -3.89 6.02
C ASN A 145 -11.21 -4.13 5.06
N PHE A 146 -11.60 -5.41 4.95
CA PHE A 146 -12.59 -5.89 3.98
C PHE A 146 -14.05 -5.63 4.37
N CYS A 147 -14.33 -5.47 5.66
CA CYS A 147 -15.70 -5.64 6.18
C CYS A 147 -16.10 -4.58 7.20
N GLY A 148 -15.36 -3.48 7.30
CA GLY A 148 -15.67 -2.38 8.22
C GLY A 148 -14.87 -2.45 9.52
N ASN A 149 -14.55 -1.27 10.05
CA ASN A 149 -13.77 -1.12 11.30
C ASN A 149 -14.41 -1.83 12.50
N HIS A 150 -15.74 -1.92 12.55
CA HIS A 150 -16.45 -2.65 13.60
C HIS A 150 -16.08 -4.14 13.67
N THR A 151 -15.60 -4.74 12.57
CA THR A 151 -15.18 -6.16 12.56
C THR A 151 -13.81 -6.38 13.18
N VAL A 152 -12.92 -5.39 13.15
CA VAL A 152 -11.51 -5.55 13.54
C VAL A 152 -11.27 -5.31 15.03
N VAL A 153 -12.27 -4.76 15.74
CA VAL A 153 -12.24 -4.52 17.19
C VAL A 153 -13.52 -4.99 17.85
N ASN A 154 -13.40 -5.51 19.07
CA ASN A 154 -14.56 -5.79 19.92
C ASN A 154 -14.95 -4.53 20.71
N ASP A 155 -15.55 -3.56 20.03
CA ASP A 155 -16.15 -2.38 20.67
C ASP A 155 -17.54 -2.11 20.08
N PRO A 156 -18.63 -2.21 20.88
CA PRO A 156 -20.00 -1.95 20.42
C PRO A 156 -20.21 -0.50 19.97
N LYS A 157 -19.28 0.37 20.30
CA LYS A 157 -19.40 1.82 20.23
C LYS A 157 -18.70 2.37 18.98
N VAL A 158 -17.95 1.53 18.23
CA VAL A 158 -17.42 1.85 16.90
C VAL A 158 -18.56 1.91 15.88
N ALA A 159 -18.56 2.91 15.02
CA ALA A 159 -19.63 3.09 14.04
C ALA A 159 -19.70 1.91 13.04
N LEU A 160 -20.92 1.53 12.66
CA LEU A 160 -21.15 0.63 11.52
C LEU A 160 -21.02 1.46 10.24
N PRO A 161 -20.32 0.96 9.20
CA PRO A 161 -20.23 1.67 7.93
C PRO A 161 -21.60 1.74 7.25
N SER A 162 -21.90 2.88 6.63
CA SER A 162 -23.11 3.09 5.83
C SER A 162 -22.96 2.60 4.38
N SER A 163 -21.71 2.45 3.91
CA SER A 163 -21.38 2.01 2.55
C SER A 163 -21.84 0.58 2.28
N TRP A 164 -21.99 0.24 1.00
CA TRP A 164 -22.27 -1.13 0.57
C TRP A 164 -21.21 -2.10 1.10
N MET A 165 -21.66 -3.29 1.51
CA MET A 165 -20.81 -4.34 2.05
C MET A 165 -21.04 -5.68 1.34
N PRO A 166 -19.98 -6.45 1.01
CA PRO A 166 -20.14 -7.79 0.47
C PRO A 166 -20.94 -8.70 1.42
N LYS A 167 -21.80 -9.57 0.87
CA LYS A 167 -22.55 -10.56 1.66
C LYS A 167 -21.65 -11.60 2.35
N SER A 168 -20.43 -11.76 1.87
CA SER A 168 -19.41 -12.61 2.49
C SER A 168 -18.84 -12.02 3.78
N CYS A 169 -19.07 -10.74 4.07
CA CYS A 169 -18.65 -10.13 5.32
C CYS A 169 -19.48 -10.65 6.50
N PRO A 170 -18.85 -11.00 7.63
CA PRO A 170 -19.57 -11.47 8.80
C PRO A 170 -20.61 -10.45 9.29
N GLY A 171 -21.83 -10.93 9.57
CA GLY A 171 -22.92 -10.08 10.04
C GLY A 171 -23.48 -9.10 9.00
N CYS A 172 -23.14 -9.25 7.71
CA CYS A 172 -23.74 -8.46 6.64
C CYS A 172 -25.15 -8.96 6.32
N VAL A 173 -26.13 -8.05 6.31
CA VAL A 173 -27.52 -8.31 5.90
C VAL A 173 -27.90 -7.25 4.87
N ASP A 174 -28.45 -7.66 3.72
CA ASP A 174 -28.84 -6.77 2.61
C ASP A 174 -27.74 -5.76 2.22
N ASN A 175 -26.49 -6.24 2.20
CA ASN A 175 -25.30 -5.45 1.86
C ASN A 175 -25.05 -4.26 2.81
N ARG A 176 -25.51 -4.38 4.05
CA ARG A 176 -25.28 -3.45 5.16
C ARG A 176 -24.68 -4.17 6.35
N ALA A 177 -23.77 -3.49 7.04
CA ALA A 177 -23.20 -3.98 8.28
C ALA A 177 -24.26 -4.04 9.39
N THR A 178 -24.14 -5.02 10.28
CA THR A 178 -24.95 -5.13 11.50
C THR A 178 -24.06 -5.38 12.70
N ASP A 179 -24.61 -5.24 13.91
CA ASP A 179 -23.86 -5.53 15.14
C ASP A 179 -23.35 -6.98 15.21
N ALA A 180 -23.95 -7.92 14.46
CA ALA A 180 -23.50 -9.31 14.41
C ALA A 180 -22.10 -9.47 13.80
N GLY A 181 -21.59 -8.48 13.06
CA GLY A 181 -20.24 -8.50 12.49
C GLY A 181 -19.14 -8.08 13.47
N ARG A 182 -19.51 -7.50 14.61
CA ARG A 182 -18.54 -6.88 15.53
C ARG A 182 -17.50 -7.86 16.04
N GLY A 183 -16.23 -7.43 16.02
CA GLY A 183 -15.10 -8.22 16.51
C GLY A 183 -14.84 -9.53 15.76
N SER A 184 -15.52 -9.81 14.64
CA SER A 184 -15.37 -11.06 13.88
C SER A 184 -14.00 -11.25 13.24
N GLN A 185 -13.20 -10.19 13.13
CA GLN A 185 -11.88 -10.17 12.50
C GLN A 185 -10.76 -9.74 13.47
N VAL A 186 -10.98 -9.76 14.79
CA VAL A 186 -9.93 -9.40 15.78
C VAL A 186 -8.66 -10.24 15.63
N ASN A 187 -8.80 -11.53 15.35
CA ASN A 187 -7.67 -12.45 15.17
C ASN A 187 -6.96 -12.27 13.82
N VAL A 188 -7.66 -11.72 12.82
CA VAL A 188 -7.08 -11.39 11.51
C VAL A 188 -6.14 -10.19 11.64
N TRP A 189 -6.52 -9.20 12.45
CA TRP A 189 -5.74 -7.96 12.63
C TRP A 189 -4.77 -7.98 13.80
N SER A 190 -4.98 -8.86 14.78
CA SER A 190 -4.08 -9.08 15.93
C SER A 190 -3.62 -7.77 16.60
N ILE A 191 -4.52 -6.78 16.69
CA ILE A 191 -4.16 -5.40 17.07
C ILE A 191 -3.47 -5.36 18.44
N GLU A 192 -3.92 -6.14 19.42
CA GLU A 192 -3.29 -6.17 20.74
C GLU A 192 -1.84 -6.68 20.68
N ASP A 193 -1.54 -7.70 19.87
CA ASP A 193 -0.16 -8.20 19.70
C ASP A 193 0.75 -7.15 19.04
N VAL A 194 0.22 -6.37 18.10
CA VAL A 194 0.94 -5.26 17.45
C VAL A 194 1.22 -4.13 18.45
N ILE A 195 0.25 -3.82 19.30
CA ILE A 195 0.37 -2.84 20.38
C ILE A 195 1.38 -3.30 21.43
N ASP A 196 1.36 -4.58 21.82
CA ASP A 196 2.30 -5.16 22.78
C ASP A 196 3.74 -5.13 22.24
N ARG A 197 3.94 -5.17 20.91
CA ARG A 197 5.26 -4.95 20.27
C ARG A 197 5.67 -3.48 20.21
N GLY A 198 4.75 -2.54 20.43
CA GLY A 198 5.01 -1.09 20.44
C GLY A 198 4.71 -0.37 19.12
N TYR A 199 3.99 -1.02 18.19
CA TYR A 199 3.53 -0.40 16.95
C TYR A 199 2.07 0.07 17.08
N ALA A 200 1.75 1.19 16.44
CA ALA A 200 0.36 1.60 16.22
C ALA A 200 -0.26 0.82 15.04
N VAL A 201 -1.60 0.72 15.03
CA VAL A 201 -2.38 0.18 13.91
C VAL A 201 -3.38 1.21 13.45
N ALA A 202 -3.39 1.49 12.15
CA ALA A 202 -4.35 2.33 11.47
C ALA A 202 -5.09 1.50 10.41
N THR A 203 -6.42 1.59 10.36
CA THR A 203 -7.19 0.92 9.32
C THR A 203 -8.49 1.62 9.00
N PHE A 204 -8.95 1.48 7.76
CA PHE A 204 -10.24 1.94 7.29
C PHE A 204 -10.88 0.90 6.37
N TYR A 205 -12.19 1.03 6.15
CA TYR A 205 -12.96 0.10 5.33
C TYR A 205 -12.75 0.38 3.84
N SER A 206 -12.48 -0.66 3.03
CA SER A 206 -12.34 -0.52 1.57
C SER A 206 -13.55 0.14 0.91
N GLY A 207 -14.76 -0.14 1.40
CA GLY A 207 -16.01 0.42 0.86
C GLY A 207 -16.26 1.88 1.21
N ASP A 208 -15.49 2.50 2.11
CA ASP A 208 -15.51 3.96 2.28
C ASP A 208 -14.91 4.65 1.03
N VAL A 209 -14.03 3.96 0.32
CA VAL A 209 -13.30 4.49 -0.84
C VAL A 209 -13.89 4.00 -2.15
N ALA A 210 -13.99 2.68 -2.31
CA ALA A 210 -14.58 2.06 -3.48
C ALA A 210 -15.19 0.73 -3.03
N PRO A 211 -16.53 0.64 -2.93
CA PRO A 211 -17.23 -0.61 -2.70
C PRO A 211 -16.81 -1.68 -3.71
N ASP A 212 -16.60 -2.91 -3.24
CA ASP A 212 -16.00 -3.98 -4.06
C ASP A 212 -17.04 -4.69 -4.94
N HIS A 213 -17.59 -3.95 -5.90
CA HIS A 213 -18.56 -4.42 -6.89
C HIS A 213 -18.43 -3.58 -8.18
N PRO A 214 -18.94 -4.05 -9.33
CA PRO A 214 -18.67 -3.42 -10.62
C PRO A 214 -19.53 -2.20 -10.96
N ASP A 215 -20.23 -1.62 -9.99
CA ASP A 215 -20.99 -0.39 -10.15
C ASP A 215 -20.23 0.79 -9.53
N PHE A 216 -19.93 1.79 -10.38
CA PHE A 216 -19.13 2.97 -10.05
C PHE A 216 -19.99 4.19 -9.67
N THR A 217 -21.24 3.97 -9.26
CA THR A 217 -22.15 5.06 -8.83
C THR A 217 -22.01 5.40 -7.34
N ASP A 218 -21.32 4.58 -6.56
CA ASP A 218 -20.99 4.83 -5.16
C ASP A 218 -19.46 4.88 -4.92
N GLY A 219 -19.07 5.25 -3.70
CA GLY A 219 -17.67 5.49 -3.33
C GLY A 219 -17.11 6.81 -3.87
N VAL A 220 -15.79 6.93 -3.85
CA VAL A 220 -15.03 8.15 -4.14
C VAL A 220 -14.87 8.40 -5.64
N ILE A 221 -14.71 7.33 -6.44
CA ILE A 221 -14.42 7.40 -7.88
C ILE A 221 -15.36 8.35 -8.65
N PRO A 222 -16.70 8.27 -8.54
CA PRO A 222 -17.59 9.12 -9.32
C PRO A 222 -17.47 10.62 -9.04
N HIS A 223 -16.92 11.01 -7.89
CA HIS A 223 -16.72 12.42 -7.54
C HIS A 223 -15.54 13.08 -8.27
N TYR A 224 -14.72 12.29 -8.96
CA TYR A 224 -13.59 12.77 -9.76
C TYR A 224 -13.84 12.74 -11.27
N TYR A 225 -15.08 12.43 -11.69
CA TYR A 225 -15.46 12.47 -13.10
C TYR A 225 -15.47 13.89 -13.66
N LYS A 226 -15.09 13.99 -14.94
CA LYS A 226 -15.23 15.23 -15.71
C LYS A 226 -16.72 15.53 -15.96
N PRO A 227 -17.10 16.80 -16.22
CA PRO A 227 -18.47 17.12 -16.59
C PRO A 227 -18.98 16.25 -17.76
N GLY A 228 -20.12 15.58 -17.57
CA GLY A 228 -20.73 14.69 -18.58
C GLY A 228 -20.21 13.25 -18.57
N GLN A 229 -19.24 12.91 -17.72
CA GLN A 229 -18.75 11.54 -17.57
C GLN A 229 -19.56 10.78 -16.51
N SER A 230 -19.98 9.56 -16.84
CA SER A 230 -20.79 8.68 -15.98
C SER A 230 -20.13 7.35 -15.64
N LYS A 231 -18.95 7.07 -16.20
CA LYS A 231 -18.14 5.87 -15.97
C LYS A 231 -16.65 6.19 -16.17
N PRO A 232 -15.72 5.39 -15.64
CA PRO A 232 -14.30 5.60 -15.86
C PRO A 232 -13.96 5.56 -17.36
N GLY A 233 -13.11 6.48 -17.80
CA GLY A 233 -12.47 6.44 -19.13
C GLY A 233 -11.41 5.34 -19.22
N PRO A 234 -10.80 5.13 -20.39
CA PRO A 234 -9.91 3.99 -20.63
C PRO A 234 -8.70 3.90 -19.69
N HIS A 235 -8.12 5.06 -19.35
CA HIS A 235 -6.97 5.19 -18.46
C HIS A 235 -7.32 5.84 -17.11
N ASP A 236 -8.62 6.03 -16.82
CA ASP A 236 -8.99 6.52 -15.49
C ASP A 236 -8.77 5.41 -14.47
N TRP A 237 -8.31 5.78 -13.27
CA TRP A 237 -8.20 4.86 -12.15
C TRP A 237 -9.46 4.01 -11.92
N ALA A 238 -9.21 2.78 -11.46
CA ALA A 238 -10.23 1.82 -11.07
C ALA A 238 -10.11 1.48 -9.58
N THR A 239 -10.80 0.43 -9.14
CA THR A 239 -10.99 0.12 -7.70
C THR A 239 -9.68 -0.10 -6.94
N VAL A 240 -8.69 -0.80 -7.52
CA VAL A 240 -7.40 -1.05 -6.82
C VAL A 240 -6.62 0.26 -6.63
N ALA A 241 -6.58 1.10 -7.65
CA ALA A 241 -5.96 2.43 -7.57
C ALA A 241 -6.72 3.37 -6.62
N ALA A 242 -8.05 3.28 -6.58
CA ALA A 242 -8.86 4.03 -5.63
C ALA A 242 -8.53 3.64 -4.18
N TRP A 243 -8.44 2.34 -3.88
CA TRP A 243 -8.00 1.87 -2.56
C TRP A 243 -6.59 2.35 -2.20
N ALA A 244 -5.65 2.32 -3.15
CA ALA A 244 -4.30 2.85 -2.95
C ALA A 244 -4.30 4.36 -2.66
N TRP A 245 -5.11 5.12 -3.38
CA TRP A 245 -5.33 6.55 -3.11
C TRP A 245 -5.93 6.77 -1.72
N GLY A 246 -6.86 5.92 -1.27
CA GLY A 246 -7.39 5.97 0.10
C GLY A 246 -6.31 5.79 1.16
N LEU A 247 -5.35 4.89 0.94
CA LEU A 247 -4.17 4.75 1.80
C LEU A 247 -3.34 6.05 1.82
N HIS A 248 -3.14 6.71 0.68
CA HIS A 248 -2.44 8.00 0.64
C HIS A 248 -3.16 9.08 1.46
N ARG A 249 -4.51 9.10 1.48
CA ARG A 249 -5.28 10.02 2.32
C ARG A 249 -5.12 9.73 3.81
N ALA A 250 -5.06 8.45 4.18
CA ALA A 250 -4.74 8.07 5.55
C ALA A 250 -3.30 8.48 5.93
N VAL A 251 -2.33 8.36 5.00
CA VAL A 251 -0.97 8.86 5.19
C VAL A 251 -0.97 10.38 5.40
N ASP A 252 -1.76 11.15 4.63
CA ASP A 252 -1.89 12.60 4.80
C ASP A 252 -2.28 12.99 6.24
N TYR A 253 -3.16 12.22 6.88
CA TYR A 253 -3.48 12.39 8.29
C TYR A 253 -2.32 11.96 9.21
N LEU A 254 -1.80 10.74 9.03
CA LEU A 254 -0.82 10.13 9.94
C LEU A 254 0.46 10.98 10.07
N ILE A 255 0.92 11.61 8.99
CA ILE A 255 2.13 12.46 9.03
C ILE A 255 1.95 13.76 9.84
N THR A 256 0.71 14.17 10.11
CA THR A 256 0.37 15.34 10.94
C THR A 256 0.10 14.97 12.40
N ASN A 257 -0.08 13.68 12.69
CA ASN A 257 -0.44 13.18 14.01
C ASN A 257 0.81 13.04 14.88
N GLN A 258 0.88 13.79 15.99
CA GLN A 258 2.04 13.82 16.89
C GLN A 258 2.31 12.49 17.61
N ASP A 259 1.32 11.59 17.68
CA ASP A 259 1.49 10.28 18.29
C ASP A 259 2.19 9.27 17.36
N ILE A 260 2.39 9.63 16.09
CA ILE A 260 2.89 8.73 15.04
C ILE A 260 4.25 9.18 14.54
N ASP A 261 5.19 8.24 14.43
CA ASP A 261 6.46 8.47 13.75
C ASP A 261 6.23 8.49 12.24
N LYS A 262 6.15 9.70 11.69
CA LYS A 262 5.92 9.96 10.26
C LYS A 262 6.98 9.35 9.33
N SER A 263 8.14 8.94 9.85
CA SER A 263 9.20 8.28 9.07
C SER A 263 9.06 6.75 9.05
N LYS A 264 8.11 6.18 9.81
CA LYS A 264 7.92 4.73 10.00
C LYS A 264 6.47 4.30 9.78
N ILE A 265 5.91 4.71 8.64
CA ILE A 265 4.58 4.28 8.19
C ILE A 265 4.72 3.05 7.30
N SER A 266 4.25 1.90 7.76
CA SER A 266 4.24 0.65 7.00
C SER A 266 2.85 0.43 6.41
N VAL A 267 2.73 0.12 5.12
CA VAL A 267 1.45 -0.29 4.52
C VAL A 267 1.35 -1.80 4.42
N ILE A 268 0.20 -2.34 4.81
CA ILE A 268 -0.10 -3.76 4.79
C ILE A 268 -1.47 -4.01 4.17
N GLY A 269 -1.60 -5.14 3.50
CA GLY A 269 -2.88 -5.56 2.95
C GLY A 269 -2.85 -7.03 2.58
N HIS A 270 -3.97 -7.71 2.82
CA HIS A 270 -4.16 -9.11 2.45
C HIS A 270 -4.87 -9.20 1.09
N SER A 271 -4.43 -10.10 0.21
CA SER A 271 -5.15 -10.42 -1.04
C SER A 271 -5.32 -9.18 -1.92
N ARG A 272 -6.55 -8.88 -2.37
CA ARG A 272 -6.86 -7.65 -3.13
C ARG A 272 -6.47 -6.35 -2.41
N MET A 273 -6.49 -6.31 -1.07
CA MET A 273 -5.97 -5.17 -0.30
C MET A 273 -4.43 -5.11 -0.34
N GLY A 274 -3.77 -6.27 -0.50
CA GLY A 274 -2.32 -6.34 -0.74
C GLY A 274 -1.94 -5.74 -2.09
N LYS A 275 -2.77 -5.92 -3.12
CA LYS A 275 -2.60 -5.24 -4.42
C LYS A 275 -2.62 -3.71 -4.22
N ALA A 276 -3.61 -3.20 -3.49
CA ALA A 276 -3.70 -1.78 -3.15
C ALA A 276 -2.51 -1.29 -2.31
N ALA A 277 -2.03 -2.09 -1.36
CA ALA A 277 -0.89 -1.72 -0.50
C ALA A 277 0.41 -1.53 -1.29
N ILE A 278 0.73 -2.43 -2.24
CA ILE A 278 1.94 -2.27 -3.06
C ILE A 278 1.82 -1.12 -4.06
N VAL A 279 0.63 -0.89 -4.64
CA VAL A 279 0.37 0.29 -5.47
C VAL A 279 0.52 1.56 -4.64
N ALA A 280 -0.02 1.60 -3.42
CA ALA A 280 0.13 2.76 -2.54
C ALA A 280 1.61 3.06 -2.27
N ALA A 281 2.39 2.05 -1.90
CA ALA A 281 3.83 2.19 -1.66
C ALA A 281 4.60 2.64 -2.91
N ALA A 282 4.30 2.08 -4.09
CA ALA A 282 4.98 2.44 -5.34
C ALA A 282 4.76 3.91 -5.74
N PHE A 283 3.59 4.48 -5.40
CA PHE A 283 3.20 5.83 -5.80
C PHE A 283 3.37 6.90 -4.71
N ASP A 284 3.65 6.52 -3.46
CA ASP A 284 3.87 7.45 -2.34
C ASP A 284 5.14 7.09 -1.56
N GLU A 285 6.14 7.96 -1.66
CA GLU A 285 7.46 7.77 -1.05
C GLU A 285 7.49 7.99 0.47
N ARG A 286 6.38 8.51 1.06
CA ARG A 286 6.26 8.69 2.52
C ARG A 286 6.05 7.36 3.26
N ILE A 287 5.62 6.33 2.56
CA ILE A 287 5.46 4.98 3.09
C ILE A 287 6.85 4.37 3.27
N ALA A 288 7.21 3.92 4.46
CA ALA A 288 8.53 3.41 4.81
C ALA A 288 8.72 1.91 4.53
N LEU A 289 7.64 1.13 4.50
CA LEU A 289 7.66 -0.34 4.34
C LEU A 289 6.36 -0.81 3.68
N ALA A 290 6.44 -1.78 2.76
CA ALA A 290 5.26 -2.41 2.15
C ALA A 290 5.19 -3.92 2.43
N ILE A 291 4.01 -4.42 2.84
CA ILE A 291 3.73 -5.84 3.04
C ILE A 291 2.44 -6.21 2.28
N PRO A 292 2.52 -6.45 0.96
CA PRO A 292 1.41 -6.93 0.14
C PRO A 292 1.19 -8.45 0.34
N HIS A 293 0.65 -8.81 1.50
CA HIS A 293 0.45 -10.19 1.93
C HIS A 293 -0.48 -10.97 0.97
N GLN A 294 0.04 -12.03 0.36
CA GLN A 294 -0.69 -12.91 -0.57
C GLN A 294 -1.45 -12.15 -1.67
N ALA A 295 -0.85 -11.11 -2.26
CA ALA A 295 -1.55 -10.23 -3.18
C ALA A 295 -1.77 -10.82 -4.59
N GLY A 296 -1.01 -11.85 -5.00
CA GLY A 296 -1.29 -12.63 -6.22
C GLY A 296 -1.32 -11.81 -7.52
N CYS A 297 -2.13 -12.26 -8.49
CA CYS A 297 -2.24 -11.67 -9.83
C CYS A 297 -2.56 -10.17 -9.79
N GLY A 298 -1.81 -9.36 -10.53
CA GLY A 298 -1.95 -7.91 -10.54
C GLY A 298 -1.58 -7.19 -9.24
N GLY A 299 -0.91 -7.90 -8.33
CA GLY A 299 -0.25 -7.35 -7.15
C GLY A 299 1.21 -7.77 -7.13
N THR A 300 1.46 -9.02 -6.73
CA THR A 300 2.81 -9.54 -6.44
C THR A 300 3.21 -10.74 -7.29
N ALA A 301 2.27 -11.41 -7.95
CA ALA A 301 2.57 -12.52 -8.85
C ALA A 301 2.81 -12.05 -10.29
N PRO A 302 3.67 -12.72 -11.08
CA PRO A 302 3.88 -12.40 -12.48
C PRO A 302 2.57 -12.42 -13.28
N SER A 303 2.32 -11.36 -14.04
CA SER A 303 1.17 -11.28 -14.95
C SER A 303 1.37 -12.19 -16.16
N ARG A 304 2.61 -12.32 -16.68
CA ARG A 304 2.93 -13.18 -17.83
C ARG A 304 3.11 -14.67 -17.49
N GLY A 305 2.88 -15.07 -16.24
CA GLY A 305 2.96 -16.46 -15.81
C GLY A 305 1.72 -17.27 -16.20
N THR A 306 1.86 -18.59 -16.25
CA THR A 306 0.76 -19.54 -16.50
C THR A 306 0.23 -20.21 -15.22
N VAL A 307 0.82 -19.89 -14.06
CA VAL A 307 0.48 -20.46 -12.76
C VAL A 307 -0.39 -19.49 -11.96
N GLY A 308 -1.47 -20.01 -11.39
CA GLY A 308 -2.41 -19.25 -10.55
C GLY A 308 -3.46 -18.51 -11.35
N GLU A 309 -3.96 -17.40 -10.79
CA GLU A 309 -4.92 -16.51 -11.45
C GLU A 309 -4.31 -15.80 -12.67
N SER A 310 -4.96 -15.90 -13.84
CA SER A 310 -4.53 -15.20 -15.05
C SER A 310 -5.12 -13.80 -15.18
N VAL A 311 -4.49 -12.94 -16.00
CA VAL A 311 -5.00 -11.60 -16.35
C VAL A 311 -6.44 -11.65 -16.88
N LYS A 312 -6.76 -12.60 -17.78
CA LYS A 312 -8.13 -12.81 -18.24
C LYS A 312 -9.08 -13.15 -17.10
N ARG A 313 -8.68 -14.05 -16.20
CA ARG A 313 -9.55 -14.53 -15.13
C ARG A 313 -9.87 -13.42 -14.14
N ILE A 314 -8.87 -12.64 -13.73
CA ILE A 314 -9.06 -11.53 -12.79
C ILE A 314 -9.92 -10.42 -13.40
N ASN A 315 -9.68 -10.04 -14.66
CA ASN A 315 -10.48 -9.02 -15.36
C ASN A 315 -11.91 -9.47 -15.68
N THR A 316 -12.14 -10.78 -15.85
CA THR A 316 -13.50 -11.32 -16.04
C THR A 316 -14.27 -11.35 -14.73
N SER A 317 -13.61 -11.75 -13.64
CA SER A 317 -14.25 -11.93 -12.32
C SER A 317 -14.45 -10.60 -11.59
N PHE A 318 -13.55 -9.65 -11.81
CA PHE A 318 -13.51 -8.35 -11.15
C PHE A 318 -13.26 -7.23 -12.18
N PRO A 319 -14.23 -6.97 -13.08
CA PRO A 319 -14.04 -6.06 -14.21
C PRO A 319 -13.83 -4.59 -13.83
N HIS A 320 -13.97 -4.27 -12.53
CA HIS A 320 -13.83 -2.97 -11.90
C HIS A 320 -12.50 -2.75 -11.16
N TRP A 321 -11.64 -3.77 -11.05
CA TRP A 321 -10.39 -3.66 -10.28
C TRP A 321 -9.30 -2.86 -10.99
N PHE A 322 -9.23 -2.98 -12.31
CA PHE A 322 -8.19 -2.41 -13.17
C PHE A 322 -8.82 -1.50 -14.23
N ASP A 323 -7.99 -0.70 -14.89
CA ASP A 323 -8.44 0.17 -15.98
C ASP A 323 -8.93 -0.63 -17.20
N ALA A 324 -9.41 0.09 -18.23
CA ALA A 324 -9.93 -0.58 -19.41
C ALA A 324 -8.82 -1.18 -20.28
N GLU A 325 -7.65 -0.53 -20.33
CA GLU A 325 -6.51 -0.96 -21.15
C GLU A 325 -5.95 -2.31 -20.72
N PHE A 326 -5.97 -2.61 -19.43
CA PHE A 326 -5.47 -3.90 -18.92
C PHE A 326 -6.15 -5.10 -19.56
N LYS A 327 -7.40 -4.93 -20.01
CA LYS A 327 -8.21 -5.99 -20.64
C LYS A 327 -7.67 -6.37 -22.01
N ALA A 328 -6.93 -5.49 -22.69
CA ALA A 328 -6.26 -5.80 -23.95
C ALA A 328 -5.16 -6.86 -23.78
N PHE A 329 -4.69 -7.11 -22.54
CA PHE A 329 -3.67 -8.09 -22.21
C PHE A 329 -4.23 -9.42 -21.70
N ASN A 330 -5.56 -9.60 -21.66
CA ASN A 330 -6.21 -10.81 -21.13
C ASN A 330 -5.62 -12.11 -21.67
N ASP A 331 -5.45 -12.20 -22.99
CA ASP A 331 -4.94 -13.37 -23.70
C ASP A 331 -3.49 -13.21 -24.18
N GLN A 332 -2.84 -12.09 -23.84
CA GLN A 332 -1.47 -11.75 -24.27
C GLN A 332 -0.68 -10.98 -23.18
N PRO A 333 -0.62 -11.51 -21.94
CA PRO A 333 0.03 -10.80 -20.84
C PRO A 333 1.55 -10.67 -21.01
N ASP A 334 2.15 -11.46 -21.89
CA ASP A 334 3.54 -11.38 -22.30
C ASP A 334 3.87 -10.10 -23.10
N ARG A 335 2.86 -9.37 -23.58
CA ARG A 335 3.04 -8.06 -24.24
C ARG A 335 3.01 -6.88 -23.27
N LEU A 336 2.73 -7.09 -21.99
CA LEU A 336 2.86 -6.02 -21.00
C LEU A 336 4.32 -5.52 -20.99
N PRO A 337 4.56 -4.20 -21.10
CA PRO A 337 5.92 -3.63 -21.16
C PRO A 337 6.59 -3.58 -19.78
N PHE A 338 5.93 -4.14 -18.77
CA PHE A 338 6.37 -4.28 -17.39
C PHE A 338 5.79 -5.58 -16.81
N ASP A 339 6.15 -5.90 -15.58
CA ASP A 339 5.41 -6.83 -14.73
C ASP A 339 5.59 -6.41 -13.27
N GLN A 340 5.05 -7.18 -12.34
CA GLN A 340 5.04 -6.85 -10.92
C GLN A 340 6.45 -6.68 -10.32
N ASN A 341 7.51 -7.20 -10.94
CA ASN A 341 8.90 -6.87 -10.54
C ASN A 341 9.24 -5.39 -10.75
N GLY A 342 8.69 -4.77 -11.80
CA GLY A 342 8.70 -3.32 -11.98
C GLY A 342 7.93 -2.58 -10.89
N LEU A 343 6.80 -3.12 -10.43
CA LEU A 343 6.04 -2.51 -9.33
C LEU A 343 6.82 -2.54 -8.01
N VAL A 344 7.51 -3.65 -7.71
CA VAL A 344 8.42 -3.74 -6.56
C VAL A 344 9.60 -2.80 -6.71
N ALA A 345 10.15 -2.66 -7.92
CA ALA A 345 11.24 -1.72 -8.20
C ALA A 345 10.83 -0.25 -7.95
N LEU A 346 9.57 0.13 -8.19
CA LEU A 346 9.06 1.45 -7.84
C LEU A 346 9.09 1.74 -6.34
N VAL A 347 9.08 0.72 -5.48
CA VAL A 347 9.18 0.89 -4.03
C VAL A 347 10.62 1.12 -3.56
N ALA A 348 11.62 0.71 -4.36
CA ALA A 348 13.03 0.85 -4.03
C ALA A 348 13.39 2.32 -3.64
N PRO A 349 14.39 2.58 -2.80
CA PRO A 349 15.17 1.62 -2.06
C PRO A 349 14.45 1.16 -0.77
N ARG A 350 13.14 1.37 -0.60
CA ARG A 350 12.42 1.02 0.64
C ARG A 350 12.12 -0.48 0.73
N PRO A 351 12.03 -1.06 1.94
CA PRO A 351 11.80 -2.48 2.11
C PRO A 351 10.42 -2.94 1.61
N VAL A 352 10.37 -4.15 1.05
CA VAL A 352 9.15 -4.86 0.66
C VAL A 352 9.21 -6.28 1.19
N LEU A 353 8.14 -6.76 1.82
CA LEU A 353 8.01 -8.15 2.28
C LEU A 353 6.88 -8.86 1.56
N PHE A 354 7.21 -9.92 0.81
CA PHE A 354 6.21 -10.85 0.30
C PHE A 354 6.03 -12.01 1.27
N THR A 355 4.79 -12.22 1.68
CA THR A 355 4.42 -13.31 2.59
C THR A 355 3.35 -14.16 1.94
N ASN A 356 3.55 -15.47 1.96
CA ASN A 356 2.81 -16.45 1.18
C ASN A 356 2.38 -17.64 2.02
N ALA A 357 1.49 -18.48 1.48
CA ALA A 357 1.18 -19.77 2.06
C ALA A 357 1.26 -20.88 1.01
N VAL A 358 1.69 -22.08 1.44
CA VAL A 358 1.98 -23.22 0.55
C VAL A 358 0.75 -23.63 -0.26
N ASP A 359 -0.44 -23.67 0.34
CA ASP A 359 -1.66 -24.13 -0.36
C ASP A 359 -2.34 -23.02 -1.17
N ASP A 360 -1.81 -21.79 -1.14
CA ASP A 360 -2.33 -20.65 -1.88
C ASP A 360 -1.79 -20.60 -3.32
N THR A 361 -1.95 -21.71 -4.03
CA THR A 361 -1.44 -21.86 -5.40
C THR A 361 -2.08 -20.88 -6.39
N TRP A 362 -3.28 -20.38 -6.07
CA TRP A 362 -3.95 -19.33 -6.84
C TRP A 362 -3.18 -18.01 -6.86
N ALA A 363 -2.50 -17.66 -5.76
CA ALA A 363 -1.67 -16.47 -5.65
C ALA A 363 -0.23 -16.68 -6.15
N ASN A 364 0.13 -17.88 -6.61
CA ASN A 364 1.43 -18.23 -7.19
C ASN A 364 2.64 -17.86 -6.29
N PRO A 365 2.85 -18.53 -5.14
CA PRO A 365 3.93 -18.22 -4.20
C PRO A 365 5.33 -18.26 -4.83
N GLU A 366 5.59 -19.22 -5.71
CA GLU A 366 6.89 -19.37 -6.42
C GLU A 366 7.11 -18.20 -7.38
N GLY A 367 6.11 -17.83 -8.17
CA GLY A 367 6.18 -16.67 -9.06
C GLY A 367 6.40 -15.36 -8.30
N GLN A 368 5.83 -15.22 -7.11
CA GLN A 368 6.09 -14.06 -6.24
C GLN A 368 7.56 -13.97 -5.80
N PHE A 369 8.24 -15.11 -5.58
CA PHE A 369 9.68 -15.12 -5.30
C PHE A 369 10.49 -14.67 -6.51
N GLU A 370 10.14 -15.14 -7.71
CA GLU A 370 10.78 -14.71 -8.96
C GLU A 370 10.53 -13.21 -9.27
N VAL A 371 9.39 -12.65 -8.86
CA VAL A 371 9.13 -11.21 -8.93
C VAL A 371 10.13 -10.41 -8.08
N LEU A 372 10.45 -10.87 -6.86
CA LEU A 372 11.48 -10.23 -6.03
C LEU A 372 12.86 -10.32 -6.68
N LYS A 373 13.23 -11.49 -7.21
CA LYS A 373 14.48 -11.66 -7.98
C LYS A 373 14.55 -10.72 -9.18
N GLY A 374 13.44 -10.54 -9.90
CA GLY A 374 13.36 -9.59 -11.02
C GLY A 374 13.44 -8.11 -10.60
N ALA A 375 13.25 -7.79 -9.32
CA ALA A 375 13.34 -6.43 -8.79
C ALA A 375 14.71 -6.16 -8.11
N ASP A 376 15.39 -7.20 -7.64
CA ASP A 376 16.71 -7.14 -6.98
C ASP A 376 17.75 -6.26 -7.71
N PRO A 377 17.89 -6.31 -9.05
CA PRO A 377 18.85 -5.45 -9.75
C PRO A 377 18.66 -3.96 -9.49
N VAL A 378 17.43 -3.49 -9.31
CA VAL A 378 17.16 -2.07 -9.00
C VAL A 378 17.60 -1.72 -7.59
N TYR A 379 17.38 -2.59 -6.62
CA TYR A 379 17.80 -2.37 -5.23
C TYR A 379 19.33 -2.27 -5.14
N ARG A 380 20.03 -3.22 -5.78
CA ARG A 380 21.50 -3.20 -5.84
C ARG A 380 22.02 -2.00 -6.63
N PHE A 381 21.38 -1.64 -7.74
CA PHE A 381 21.72 -0.45 -8.53
C PHE A 381 21.59 0.86 -7.72
N LEU A 382 20.59 0.95 -6.85
CA LEU A 382 20.38 2.08 -5.93
C LEU A 382 21.28 2.01 -4.68
N GLY A 383 22.21 1.06 -4.60
CA GLY A 383 23.20 0.96 -3.53
C GLY A 383 22.66 0.44 -2.20
N VAL A 384 21.51 -0.25 -2.22
CA VAL A 384 20.97 -0.92 -1.03
C VAL A 384 21.00 -2.44 -1.19
N GLU A 385 20.87 -3.13 -0.07
CA GLU A 385 20.63 -4.57 -0.04
C GLU A 385 19.39 -4.92 -0.88
N GLY A 386 19.44 -6.03 -1.61
CA GLY A 386 18.34 -6.55 -2.41
C GLY A 386 17.70 -7.76 -1.75
N LEU A 387 17.55 -8.84 -2.50
CA LEU A 387 17.14 -10.17 -2.03
C LEU A 387 18.38 -10.99 -1.72
N GLU A 388 18.60 -11.32 -0.45
CA GLU A 388 19.75 -12.13 0.00
C GLU A 388 19.42 -13.64 -0.01
N ALA A 389 18.92 -14.12 -1.16
CA ALA A 389 18.64 -15.54 -1.40
C ALA A 389 18.54 -15.84 -2.91
N ASP A 390 19.17 -16.93 -3.34
CA ASP A 390 19.07 -17.42 -4.73
C ASP A 390 17.84 -18.32 -4.96
N GLN A 391 17.34 -18.95 -3.89
CA GLN A 391 16.25 -19.92 -3.88
C GLN A 391 15.21 -19.57 -2.82
N MET A 392 13.97 -19.99 -3.07
CA MET A 392 12.88 -19.82 -2.10
C MET A 392 13.25 -20.49 -0.77
N PRO A 393 13.01 -19.83 0.37
CA PRO A 393 13.42 -20.40 1.66
C PRO A 393 12.55 -21.61 2.01
N GLU A 394 13.06 -22.46 2.90
CA GLU A 394 12.23 -23.50 3.52
C GLU A 394 11.01 -22.87 4.19
N THR A 395 9.88 -23.59 4.18
CA THR A 395 8.65 -23.15 4.83
C THR A 395 8.88 -22.76 6.29
N GLY A 396 8.41 -21.56 6.67
CA GLY A 396 8.55 -20.98 8.00
C GLY A 396 9.84 -20.18 8.21
N LYS A 397 10.78 -20.16 7.26
CA LYS A 397 11.96 -19.29 7.32
C LYS A 397 11.68 -17.95 6.66
N LEU A 398 12.04 -16.86 7.35
CA LEU A 398 11.99 -15.49 6.84
C LEU A 398 13.33 -15.13 6.21
N ILE A 399 13.29 -14.64 4.98
CA ILE A 399 14.36 -13.83 4.40
C ILE A 399 14.06 -12.39 4.79
N ASP A 400 14.92 -11.80 5.61
CA ASP A 400 14.71 -10.50 6.25
C ASP A 400 15.54 -9.35 5.64
N SER A 401 16.17 -9.58 4.47
CA SER A 401 16.80 -8.56 3.64
C SER A 401 15.78 -7.53 3.12
N ARG A 402 16.24 -6.41 2.57
CA ARG A 402 15.38 -5.32 2.05
C ARG A 402 14.26 -5.79 1.11
N LEU A 403 14.55 -6.78 0.27
CA LEU A 403 13.53 -7.60 -0.39
C LEU A 403 13.34 -8.86 0.47
N GLY A 404 12.25 -8.89 1.23
CA GLY A 404 11.94 -9.98 2.14
C GLY A 404 10.97 -10.98 1.53
N TYR A 405 11.12 -12.24 1.93
CA TYR A 405 10.20 -13.32 1.55
C TYR A 405 9.95 -14.29 2.70
N HIS A 406 8.71 -14.71 2.88
CA HIS A 406 8.34 -15.76 3.82
C HIS A 406 7.17 -16.59 3.25
N ILE A 407 7.21 -17.90 3.46
CA ILE A 407 6.11 -18.81 3.11
C ILE A 407 5.79 -19.71 4.29
N ARG A 408 4.51 -19.79 4.68
CA ARG A 408 4.01 -20.64 5.77
C ARG A 408 3.15 -21.81 5.27
N PRO A 409 2.93 -22.85 6.08
CA PRO A 409 1.91 -23.87 5.77
C PRO A 409 0.51 -23.27 5.70
N GLY A 410 -0.40 -24.00 5.06
CA GLY A 410 -1.83 -23.68 5.04
C GLY A 410 -2.26 -22.82 3.85
N LYS A 411 -3.45 -22.23 3.99
CA LYS A 411 -4.20 -21.60 2.89
C LYS A 411 -4.07 -20.07 2.88
N HIS A 412 -4.75 -19.47 1.89
CA HIS A 412 -4.97 -18.03 1.76
C HIS A 412 -5.70 -17.46 2.98
N SER A 413 -4.98 -16.73 3.82
CA SER A 413 -5.49 -16.14 5.06
C SER A 413 -4.46 -15.20 5.66
N MET A 414 -4.90 -14.31 6.54
CA MET A 414 -4.03 -13.50 7.38
C MET A 414 -4.40 -13.73 8.85
N GLY A 415 -3.41 -13.96 9.71
CA GLY A 415 -3.64 -14.15 11.14
C GLY A 415 -2.43 -13.83 12.00
N LYS A 416 -2.51 -14.20 13.27
CA LYS A 416 -1.50 -13.92 14.30
C LYS A 416 -0.07 -14.35 13.90
N ASP A 417 0.08 -15.51 13.29
CA ASP A 417 1.38 -16.03 12.87
C ASP A 417 1.99 -15.19 11.74
N ASP A 418 1.17 -14.69 10.81
CA ASP A 418 1.60 -13.77 9.77
C ASP A 418 2.04 -12.43 10.39
N TRP A 419 1.25 -11.89 11.34
CA TRP A 419 1.60 -10.66 12.06
C TRP A 419 2.92 -10.75 12.81
N LYS A 420 3.24 -11.91 13.41
CA LYS A 420 4.56 -12.12 14.03
C LYS A 420 5.69 -11.87 13.01
N VAL A 421 5.55 -12.42 11.80
CA VAL A 421 6.54 -12.25 10.73
C VAL A 421 6.59 -10.80 10.25
N PHE A 422 5.45 -10.13 10.12
CA PHE A 422 5.39 -8.71 9.74
C PHE A 422 6.14 -7.83 10.75
N LEU A 423 5.94 -8.09 12.04
CA LEU A 423 6.58 -7.37 13.14
C LEU A 423 8.08 -7.66 13.21
N ASP A 424 8.49 -8.93 13.06
CA ASP A 424 9.90 -9.30 13.07
C ASP A 424 10.66 -8.66 11.90
N TYR A 425 10.04 -8.59 10.72
CA TYR A 425 10.59 -7.88 9.57
C TYR A 425 10.64 -6.35 9.78
N ALA A 426 9.58 -5.75 10.33
CA ALA A 426 9.56 -4.32 10.63
C ALA A 426 10.60 -3.93 11.69
N ASP A 427 10.80 -4.76 12.72
CA ASP A 427 11.86 -4.58 13.71
C ASP A 427 13.24 -4.54 13.05
N ARG A 428 13.49 -5.46 12.10
CA ARG A 428 14.75 -5.55 11.34
C ARG A 428 14.99 -4.32 10.46
N GLN A 429 13.95 -3.84 9.78
CA GLN A 429 14.06 -2.83 8.73
C GLN A 429 13.91 -1.38 9.25
N LEU A 430 13.08 -1.17 10.28
CA LEU A 430 12.76 0.15 10.82
C LEU A 430 13.31 0.37 12.25
N GLY A 431 13.90 -0.68 12.84
CA GLY A 431 14.33 -0.70 14.23
C GLY A 431 13.17 -0.93 15.19
N LYS A 432 13.45 -1.62 16.30
CA LYS A 432 12.46 -1.93 17.34
C LYS A 432 11.84 -0.65 17.92
N PRO A 433 10.51 -0.62 18.17
CA PRO A 433 9.88 0.48 18.86
C PRO A 433 10.41 0.64 20.30
N GLY A 434 10.54 1.88 20.77
CA GLY A 434 10.84 2.16 22.18
C GLY A 434 9.59 2.00 23.03
N VAL A 435 9.54 0.96 23.87
CA VAL A 435 8.43 0.68 24.80
C VAL A 435 8.85 1.08 26.22
N SER A 436 8.12 2.00 26.83
CA SER A 436 8.37 2.42 28.21
C SER A 436 7.93 1.35 29.21
N LYS A 437 8.66 1.24 30.33
CA LYS A 437 8.41 0.26 31.41
C LYS A 437 7.04 0.43 32.06
#